data_AF-A0ABD3ST38-F1
#
_entry.id   AF-A0ABD3ST38-F1
#
_cell.length_a   1.000
_cell.length_b   1.000
_cell.length_c   1.000
_cell.angle_alpha   90.00
_cell.angle_beta   90.00
_cell.angle_gamma   90.00
#
_symmetry.space_group_name_H-M   'P 1'
#
loop_
_entity.id
_entity.type
_entity.pdbx_description
1 polymer ?
#
loop_
_entity_poly.entity_id
_entity_poly.type
_entity_poly.pdbx_seq_one_letter_code
_entity_poly.pdbx_strand_id
1 'polypeptide(L)'
;MSTAGAGPSSKVKVGSSQPSEASLKRKRGMFQKDLHHMMYGFGDDANPLPETVALVEDIVVEYVTDMVHKAQDVATKRGKLLTEDFLFLIRKDLPKLNRCTELLSMNEELKQARKAFDVDEEKLVSVD
;
A
#
# COMPACT_ATOMS: atom_id res chain seq x y z
N MET A 1 4.91 -67.29 -27.06
CA MET A 1 3.52 -66.85 -27.36
C MET A 1 2.98 -66.33 -26.03
N SER A 2 3.15 -65.04 -25.71
CA SER A 2 2.17 -63.95 -26.01
C SER A 2 0.85 -64.20 -25.25
N THR A 3 0.69 -63.71 -24.02
CA THR A 3 0.15 -62.41 -23.56
C THR A 3 -1.36 -62.18 -23.76
N ALA A 4 -2.08 -62.00 -22.64
CA ALA A 4 -3.30 -61.18 -22.38
C ALA A 4 -4.08 -61.87 -21.23
N GLY A 5 -4.71 -61.29 -20.22
CA GLY A 5 -5.06 -59.95 -19.69
C GLY A 5 -5.74 -60.27 -18.32
N ALA A 6 -5.97 -59.41 -17.32
CA ALA A 6 -6.43 -58.04 -17.30
C ALA A 6 -6.03 -57.40 -15.95
N GLY A 7 -5.83 -56.08 -15.96
CA GLY A 7 -5.15 -55.33 -14.90
C GLY A 7 -6.01 -54.83 -13.74
N PRO A 8 -5.37 -54.26 -12.70
CA PRO A 8 -6.05 -53.67 -11.55
C PRO A 8 -6.44 -52.20 -11.82
N SER A 9 -7.64 -51.83 -11.37
CA SER A 9 -8.23 -50.49 -11.49
C SER A 9 -7.39 -49.42 -10.76
N SER A 10 -6.83 -48.49 -11.53
CA SER A 10 -6.21 -47.25 -11.03
C SER A 10 -7.29 -46.21 -10.71
N LYS A 11 -7.54 -45.99 -9.41
CA LYS A 11 -8.28 -44.81 -8.93
C LYS A 11 -7.42 -43.56 -9.16
N VAL A 12 -7.73 -42.80 -10.19
CA VAL A 12 -7.20 -41.45 -10.43
C VAL A 12 -7.79 -40.53 -9.36
N LYS A 13 -6.96 -40.10 -8.40
CA LYS A 13 -7.30 -39.02 -7.47
C LYS A 13 -7.06 -37.70 -8.20
N VAL A 14 -8.12 -37.17 -8.80
CA VAL A 14 -8.12 -35.83 -9.40
C VAL A 14 -7.83 -34.83 -8.29
N GLY A 15 -6.65 -34.23 -8.35
CA GLY A 15 -6.28 -33.10 -7.50
C GLY A 15 -7.12 -31.90 -7.89
N SER A 16 -8.07 -31.52 -7.05
CA SER A 16 -8.69 -30.20 -7.11
C SER A 16 -7.62 -29.19 -6.72
N SER A 17 -7.00 -28.55 -7.71
CA SER A 17 -6.26 -27.30 -7.52
C SER A 17 -7.28 -26.23 -7.14
N GLN A 18 -7.59 -26.13 -5.84
CA GLN A 18 -8.22 -24.93 -5.31
C GLN A 18 -7.23 -23.79 -5.48
N PRO A 19 -7.56 -22.70 -6.20
CA PRO A 19 -6.83 -21.47 -6.00
C PRO A 19 -7.03 -21.10 -4.53
N SER A 20 -5.94 -20.97 -3.79
CA SER A 20 -5.99 -20.38 -2.47
C SER A 20 -6.44 -18.94 -2.65
N GLU A 21 -7.75 -18.70 -2.58
CA GLU A 21 -8.28 -17.42 -2.15
C GLU A 21 -7.86 -17.25 -0.69
N ALA A 22 -6.59 -16.91 -0.49
CA ALA A 22 -6.25 -15.98 0.56
C ALA A 22 -6.90 -14.65 0.15
N SER A 23 -8.24 -14.59 0.24
CA SER A 23 -8.93 -13.33 0.42
C SER A 23 -8.23 -12.71 1.61
N LEU A 24 -7.35 -11.74 1.35
CA LEU A 24 -6.83 -10.85 2.36
C LEU A 24 -8.07 -10.43 3.14
N LYS A 25 -8.27 -10.98 4.34
CA LYS A 25 -9.43 -10.61 5.15
C LYS A 25 -9.24 -9.12 5.38
N ARG A 26 -9.97 -8.31 4.60
CA ARG A 26 -9.85 -6.87 4.60
C ARG A 26 -10.02 -6.47 6.06
N LYS A 27 -8.93 -6.06 6.69
CA LYS A 27 -8.95 -5.66 8.10
C LYS A 27 -9.69 -4.33 8.12
N ARG A 28 -11.01 -4.42 8.24
CA ARG A 28 -11.92 -3.28 8.25
C ARG A 28 -11.75 -2.52 9.56
N GLY A 29 -11.91 -1.20 9.53
CA GLY A 29 -11.72 -0.35 10.70
C GLY A 29 -10.28 0.10 10.94
N MET A 30 -9.36 -0.07 9.98
CA MET A 30 -7.97 0.40 10.11
C MET A 30 -7.88 1.92 10.07
N PHE A 31 -8.72 2.57 9.26
CA PHE A 31 -8.63 4.00 8.99
C PHE A 31 -9.77 4.82 9.60
N GLN A 32 -10.75 4.19 10.25
CA GLN A 32 -11.96 4.88 10.70
C GLN A 32 -11.69 6.09 11.60
N LYS A 33 -10.74 5.97 12.54
CA LYS A 33 -10.37 7.08 13.42
C LYS A 33 -9.80 8.27 12.63
N ASP A 34 -8.91 8.02 11.68
CA ASP A 34 -8.25 9.08 10.91
C ASP A 34 -9.21 9.68 9.86
N LEU A 35 -10.04 8.83 9.23
CA LEU A 35 -11.08 9.25 8.30
C LEU A 35 -12.11 10.16 8.95
N HIS A 36 -12.50 9.89 10.20
CA HIS A 36 -13.40 10.77 10.95
C HIS A 36 -12.87 12.21 11.04
N HIS A 37 -11.59 12.37 11.40
CA HIS A 37 -10.96 13.69 11.49
C HIS A 37 -10.77 14.33 10.11
N MET A 38 -10.42 13.54 9.09
CA MET A 38 -10.31 14.05 7.72
C MET A 38 -11.65 14.52 7.19
N MET A 39 -12.72 13.75 7.34
CA MET A 39 -14.07 14.10 6.87
C MET A 39 -14.52 15.43 7.48
N TYR A 40 -14.37 15.61 8.80
CA TYR A 40 -14.61 16.90 9.44
C TYR A 40 -13.71 18.03 8.88
N GLY A 41 -12.42 17.74 8.65
CA GLY A 41 -11.49 18.70 8.04
C GLY A 41 -11.86 19.12 6.60
N PHE A 42 -12.63 18.29 5.88
CA PHE A 42 -13.21 18.60 4.57
C PHE A 42 -14.63 19.19 4.65
N GLY A 43 -15.13 19.46 5.86
CA GLY A 43 -16.40 20.15 6.10
C GLY A 43 -17.60 19.24 6.38
N ASP A 44 -17.38 17.96 6.66
CA ASP A 44 -18.44 17.06 7.15
C ASP A 44 -18.79 17.32 8.63
N ASP A 45 -19.79 16.62 9.16
CA ASP A 45 -20.17 16.70 10.58
C ASP A 45 -19.01 16.30 11.50
N ALA A 46 -19.02 16.81 12.75
CA ALA A 46 -18.03 16.41 13.75
C ALA A 46 -18.17 14.95 14.18
N ASN A 47 -19.34 14.34 14.00
CA ASN A 47 -19.67 12.94 14.25
C ASN A 47 -20.37 12.32 13.01
N PRO A 48 -19.65 12.07 11.92
CA PRO A 48 -20.21 11.43 10.73
C PRO A 48 -20.81 10.06 11.04
N LEU A 49 -21.80 9.65 10.24
CA LEU A 49 -22.43 8.34 10.37
C LEU A 49 -21.39 7.21 10.22
N PRO A 50 -21.38 6.21 11.11
CA PRO A 50 -20.44 5.09 11.02
C PRO A 50 -20.46 4.37 9.67
N GLU A 51 -21.62 4.29 9.03
CA GLU A 51 -21.83 3.71 7.71
C GLU A 51 -21.11 4.52 6.62
N THR A 52 -21.15 5.85 6.71
CA THR A 52 -20.41 6.73 5.79
C THR A 52 -18.91 6.55 5.96
N VAL A 53 -18.41 6.55 7.19
CA VAL A 53 -16.97 6.34 7.45
C VAL A 53 -16.51 4.97 6.91
N ALA A 54 -17.32 3.93 7.11
CA ALA A 54 -17.01 2.60 6.60
C ALA A 54 -17.00 2.53 5.06
N LEU A 55 -17.94 3.21 4.40
CA LEU A 55 -17.96 3.29 2.93
C LEU A 55 -16.76 4.07 2.39
N VAL A 56 -16.43 5.22 3.00
CA VAL A 56 -15.26 6.01 2.64
C VAL A 56 -13.98 5.19 2.82
N GLU A 57 -13.88 4.38 3.89
CA GLU A 57 -12.77 3.45 4.09
C GLU A 57 -12.64 2.46 2.93
N ASP A 58 -13.74 1.85 2.50
CA ASP A 58 -13.74 0.92 1.36
C ASP A 58 -13.30 1.61 0.06
N ILE A 59 -13.78 2.83 -0.21
CA ILE A 59 -13.39 3.65 -1.38
C ILE A 59 -11.90 4.00 -1.35
N VAL A 60 -11.38 4.40 -0.19
CA VAL A 60 -9.97 4.78 -0.04
C VAL A 60 -9.06 3.57 -0.25
N VAL A 61 -9.40 2.41 0.32
CA VAL A 61 -8.64 1.17 0.13
C VAL A 61 -8.60 0.77 -1.34
N GLU A 62 -9.73 0.83 -2.04
CA GLU A 62 -9.81 0.55 -3.48
C GLU A 62 -8.95 1.55 -4.28
N TYR A 63 -9.10 2.85 -4.03
CA TYR A 63 -8.33 3.89 -4.70
C TYR A 63 -6.81 3.72 -4.54
N VAL A 64 -6.34 3.48 -3.31
CA VAL A 64 -4.91 3.29 -3.03
C VAL A 64 -4.40 2.03 -3.72
N THR A 65 -5.16 0.93 -3.69
CA THR A 65 -4.80 -0.33 -4.35
C THR A 65 -4.62 -0.11 -5.86
N ASP A 66 -5.58 0.53 -6.50
CA ASP A 66 -5.55 0.84 -7.92
C ASP A 66 -4.39 1.77 -8.29
N MET A 67 -4.12 2.77 -7.44
CA MET A 67 -3.03 3.70 -7.66
C MET A 67 -1.66 3.00 -7.59
N VAL A 68 -1.49 2.09 -6.64
CA VAL A 68 -0.26 1.29 -6.49
C VAL A 68 -0.05 0.37 -7.69
N HIS A 69 -1.10 -0.29 -8.18
CA HIS A 69 -1.00 -1.11 -9.40
C HIS A 69 -0.54 -0.29 -10.61
N LYS A 70 -1.15 0.88 -10.84
CA LYS A 70 -0.74 1.79 -11.92
C LYS A 70 0.70 2.27 -11.75
N ALA A 71 1.15 2.52 -10.52
CA ALA A 71 2.51 2.96 -10.25
C ALA A 71 3.52 1.82 -10.48
N GLN A 72 3.13 0.59 -10.14
CA GLN A 72 3.92 -0.61 -10.41
C GLN A 72 4.09 -0.86 -11.91
N ASP A 73 3.06 -0.62 -12.73
CA ASP A 73 3.16 -0.71 -14.19
C ASP A 73 4.21 0.27 -14.74
N VAL A 74 4.23 1.50 -14.22
CA VAL A 74 5.27 2.50 -14.55
C VAL A 74 6.66 2.02 -14.13
N ALA A 75 6.76 1.45 -12.93
CA ALA A 75 8.01 0.96 -12.35
C ALA A 75 8.55 -0.33 -13.00
N THR A 76 7.74 -1.03 -13.82
CA THR A 76 8.02 -2.40 -14.29
C THR A 76 9.39 -2.53 -14.95
N LYS A 77 9.78 -1.58 -15.80
CA LYS A 77 11.10 -1.62 -16.48
C LYS A 77 12.28 -1.49 -15.51
N ARG A 78 12.08 -0.77 -14.41
CA ARG A 78 13.10 -0.57 -13.36
C ARG A 78 13.11 -1.72 -12.34
N GLY A 79 12.01 -2.47 -12.23
CA GLY A 79 11.87 -3.59 -11.29
C GLY A 79 11.73 -3.15 -9.82
N LYS A 80 11.61 -1.85 -9.55
CA LYS A 80 11.47 -1.30 -8.19
C LYS A 80 10.54 -0.09 -8.19
N LEU A 81 9.48 -0.16 -7.38
CA LEU A 81 8.55 0.93 -7.12
C LEU A 81 9.22 2.03 -6.30
N LEU A 82 9.13 3.26 -6.77
CA LEU A 82 9.66 4.46 -6.13
C LEU A 82 8.59 5.57 -6.08
N THR A 83 8.88 6.64 -5.34
CA THR A 83 7.99 7.79 -5.18
C THR A 83 7.70 8.48 -6.51
N GLU A 84 8.69 8.54 -7.41
CA GLU A 84 8.58 9.20 -8.72
C GLU A 84 7.53 8.54 -9.62
N ASP A 85 7.21 7.26 -9.41
CA ASP A 85 6.18 6.58 -10.18
C ASP A 85 4.79 7.14 -9.83
N PHE A 86 4.56 7.45 -8.55
CA PHE A 86 3.32 8.11 -8.11
C PHE A 86 3.25 9.55 -8.62
N LEU A 87 4.36 10.30 -8.58
CA LEU A 87 4.43 11.65 -9.14
C LEU A 87 4.14 11.63 -10.65
N PHE A 88 4.64 10.62 -11.37
CA PHE A 88 4.34 10.45 -12.77
C PHE A 88 2.84 10.25 -13.02
N LEU A 89 2.13 9.45 -12.21
CA LEU A 89 0.69 9.26 -12.36
C LEU A 89 -0.10 10.57 -12.22
N ILE A 90 0.28 11.42 -11.26
CA ILE A 90 -0.42 12.69 -10.98
C ILE A 90 0.09 13.88 -11.79
N ARG A 91 1.06 13.69 -12.71
CA ARG A 91 1.77 14.77 -13.42
C ARG A 91 0.89 15.78 -14.18
N LYS A 92 -0.35 15.41 -14.50
CA LYS A 92 -1.31 16.27 -15.20
C LYS A 92 -2.16 17.12 -14.25
N ASP A 93 -2.13 16.84 -12.95
CA ASP A 93 -2.80 17.59 -11.89
C ASP A 93 -1.74 18.44 -11.19
N LEU A 94 -1.51 19.65 -11.72
CA LEU A 94 -0.46 20.54 -11.21
C LEU A 94 -0.62 20.89 -9.72
N PRO A 95 -1.84 21.21 -9.21
CA PRO A 95 -2.03 21.43 -7.77
C PRO A 95 -1.59 20.24 -6.92
N LYS A 96 -1.99 19.00 -7.26
CA LYS A 96 -1.57 17.81 -6.50
C LYS A 96 -0.06 17.56 -6.63
N LEU A 97 0.49 17.69 -7.84
CA LEU A 97 1.91 17.48 -8.09
C LEU A 97 2.78 18.44 -7.28
N ASN A 98 2.44 19.73 -7.29
CA ASN A 98 3.17 20.76 -6.55
C ASN A 98 3.11 20.47 -5.06
N ARG A 99 1.92 20.17 -4.54
CA ARG A 99 1.74 19.87 -3.12
C ARG A 99 2.53 18.64 -2.69
N CYS A 100 2.54 17.57 -3.48
CA CYS A 100 3.35 16.39 -3.19
C CYS A 100 4.86 16.70 -3.20
N THR A 101 5.32 17.49 -4.16
CA THR A 101 6.73 17.89 -4.27
C THR A 101 7.18 18.70 -3.05
N GLU A 102 6.39 19.67 -2.62
CA GLU A 102 6.66 20.46 -1.40
C GLU A 102 6.77 19.57 -0.15
N LEU A 103 5.81 18.65 0.04
CA LEU A 103 5.80 17.76 1.20
C LEU A 103 7.00 16.81 1.22
N LEU A 104 7.45 16.34 0.06
CA LEU A 104 8.65 15.50 -0.05
C LEU A 104 9.92 16.29 0.29
N SER A 105 10.06 17.52 -0.21
CA SER A 105 11.18 18.42 0.13
C SER A 105 11.25 18.66 1.63
N MET A 106 10.12 19.05 2.23
CA MET A 106 10.03 19.31 3.67
C MET A 106 10.37 18.06 4.50
N ASN A 107 9.92 16.87 4.07
CA ASN A 107 10.26 15.63 4.76
C ASN A 107 11.77 15.33 4.68
N GLU A 108 12.40 15.61 3.55
CA GLU A 108 13.85 15.47 3.41
C GLU A 108 14.61 16.45 4.31
N GLU A 109 14.20 17.71 4.36
CA GLU A 109 14.76 18.72 5.28
C GLU A 109 14.64 18.29 6.74
N LEU A 110 13.47 17.80 7.16
CA LEU A 110 13.24 17.29 8.52
C LEU A 110 14.12 16.08 8.84
N LYS A 111 14.33 15.17 7.87
CA LYS A 111 15.24 14.02 8.04
C LYS A 111 16.69 14.47 8.19
N GLN A 112 17.13 15.46 7.41
CA GLN A 112 18.48 16.00 7.52
C GLN A 112 18.68 16.70 8.88
N ALA A 113 17.71 17.51 9.31
CA ALA A 113 17.74 18.17 10.60
C ALA A 113 17.85 17.15 11.76
N ARG A 114 17.04 16.09 11.76
CA ARG A 114 17.12 15.03 12.79
C ARG A 114 18.48 14.34 12.82
N LYS A 115 19.06 14.03 11.67
CA LYS A 115 20.39 13.42 11.58
C LYS A 115 21.48 14.31 12.15
N ALA A 116 21.38 15.64 12.00
CA ALA A 116 22.38 16.55 12.53
C ALA A 116 22.49 16.48 14.07
N PHE A 117 21.41 16.10 14.78
CA PHE A 117 21.41 15.95 16.23
C PHE A 117 21.84 14.55 16.72
N ASP A 118 21.68 13.49 15.91
CA ASP A 118 22.13 12.14 16.27
C ASP A 118 23.67 12.00 16.25
N VAL A 119 24.39 12.85 15.50
CA VAL A 119 25.86 12.77 15.37
C VAL A 119 26.58 13.35 16.60
N ASP A 120 25.88 14.09 17.47
CA ASP A 120 26.48 14.77 18.63
C ASP A 120 26.57 13.88 19.89
N GLU A 121 25.75 12.83 20.04
CA GLU A 121 25.83 11.96 21.22
C GLU A 121 27.07 11.05 21.22
N GLU A 122 27.42 10.41 20.09
CA GLU A 122 28.57 9.49 20.03
C GLU A 122 29.93 10.20 20.17
N LYS A 123 30.03 11.47 19.76
CA LYS A 123 31.28 12.26 19.90
C LYS A 123 31.49 12.84 21.29
N LEU A 124 30.43 13.02 22.08
CA LEU A 124 30.53 13.55 23.44
C LEU A 124 30.93 12.47 24.46
N VAL A 125 30.62 11.19 24.20
CA VAL A 125 30.93 10.07 25.10
C VAL A 125 32.41 9.63 25.01
N SER A 126 33.13 10.01 23.96
CA SER A 126 34.54 9.63 23.75
C SER A 126 35.57 10.67 24.22
N VAL A 127 35.16 11.68 25.01
CA VAL A 127 36.04 12.79 25.48
C VAL A 127 36.45 12.64 26.95
N ASP A 128 36.21 11.48 27.58
CA ASP A 128 36.73 11.14 28.92
C ASP A 128 37.76 9.99 28.86
#